data_AF-A0A7C6ZAA7-F1
#
_entry.id   AF-A0A7C6ZAA7-F1
#
_cell.length_a   1.000
_cell.length_b   1.000
_cell.length_c   1.000
_cell.angle_alpha   90.00
_cell.angle_beta   90.00
_cell.angle_gamma   90.00
#
_symmetry.space_group_name_H-M   'P 1'
#
loop_
_entity.id
_entity.type
_entity.pdbx_description
1 polymer ?
#
loop_
_entity_poly.entity_id
_entity_poly.type
_entity_poly.pdbx_seq_one_letter_code
_entity_poly.pdbx_strand_id
1 'polypeptide(L)'
;MMPMAEHSLRITIDGEEIREGVPLLLLATVFSGLQSTIYYIAMAESGRDVRTRARVPDDIRTQYQLIRTAEHNSAYTIEAMFAPPVQASLPFEPNGRTAVLEKYTALLGALSESGDRTLSALFPDTTWRRRILRSLEAYCPKKGDQWHLTVSREPKGSTATLSAATRAQIVKLLAEPGFEEMTVSGELVRIHLDEHKLGIYYQPTSRVLDCYYDPELEDLIVENLKGIVHVTGRVQLDANGFPDKIVNVSDIRALDLRPLVLKSIETAGGRLVLRRAESVKPSFENGEVVFELPDLHIVASGATREDAVEKLFSDLVWLWKEYVLAPHDELSQDARELSERLRGMIEEASVGNG
;
A
#
# COMPACT_ATOMS: atom_id res chain seq x y z
N MET A 1 -1.88 -35.65 -27.81
CA MET A 1 -2.97 -34.70 -28.14
C MET A 1 -3.97 -34.70 -26.99
N MET A 2 -3.73 -33.85 -25.99
CA MET A 2 -4.50 -33.53 -24.76
C MET A 2 -3.67 -32.46 -24.01
N PRO A 3 -4.22 -31.60 -23.12
CA PRO A 3 -5.49 -30.87 -23.14
C PRO A 3 -5.24 -29.34 -23.07
N MET A 4 -5.75 -28.54 -24.01
CA MET A 4 -5.58 -27.08 -24.05
C MET A 4 -6.65 -26.30 -23.23
N ALA A 5 -7.21 -26.89 -22.19
CA ALA A 5 -8.47 -26.43 -21.58
C ALA A 5 -8.36 -25.81 -20.18
N GLU A 6 -7.17 -25.53 -19.64
CA GLU A 6 -7.09 -25.14 -18.21
C GLU A 6 -7.23 -23.63 -17.91
N HIS A 7 -7.22 -22.74 -18.92
CA HIS A 7 -7.07 -21.29 -18.68
C HIS A 7 -7.88 -20.37 -19.61
N SER A 8 -9.06 -20.77 -20.07
CA SER A 8 -9.95 -19.91 -20.86
C SER A 8 -10.93 -19.13 -19.98
N LEU A 9 -11.09 -17.85 -20.29
CA LEU A 9 -12.10 -16.97 -19.72
C LEU A 9 -13.13 -16.67 -20.82
N ARG A 10 -14.38 -17.03 -20.58
CA ARG A 10 -15.48 -16.77 -21.51
C ARG A 10 -16.16 -15.47 -21.09
N ILE A 11 -16.20 -14.52 -22.02
CA ILE A 11 -16.78 -13.20 -21.85
C ILE A 11 -17.99 -13.12 -22.78
N THR A 12 -19.18 -12.95 -22.24
CA THR A 12 -20.41 -12.82 -23.01
C THR A 12 -21.02 -11.45 -22.74
N ILE A 13 -21.25 -10.68 -23.80
CA ILE A 13 -22.01 -9.43 -23.76
C ILE A 13 -23.39 -9.73 -24.32
N ASP A 14 -24.42 -9.53 -23.50
CA ASP A 14 -25.81 -9.78 -23.88
C ASP A 14 -26.72 -8.65 -23.37
N GLY A 15 -27.79 -8.35 -24.11
CA GLY A 15 -28.63 -7.19 -23.85
C GLY A 15 -29.63 -6.91 -24.96
N GLU A 16 -30.76 -6.29 -24.60
CA GLU A 16 -31.83 -5.94 -25.54
C GLU A 16 -31.37 -4.87 -26.55
N GLU A 17 -30.52 -3.93 -26.12
CA GLU A 17 -29.87 -2.91 -26.95
C GLU A 17 -28.82 -3.44 -27.94
N ILE A 18 -28.36 -4.69 -27.74
CA ILE A 18 -27.21 -5.25 -28.45
C ILE A 18 -27.62 -6.43 -29.34
N ARG A 19 -28.93 -6.69 -29.46
CA ARG A 19 -29.48 -7.77 -30.29
C ARG A 19 -29.18 -7.62 -31.78
N GLU A 20 -29.10 -6.40 -32.28
CA GLU A 20 -28.80 -6.10 -33.69
C GLU A 20 -27.28 -5.97 -33.97
N GLY A 21 -26.46 -5.84 -32.92
CA GLY A 21 -25.01 -5.74 -33.03
C GLY A 21 -24.37 -4.96 -31.88
N VAL A 22 -23.11 -5.29 -31.57
CA VAL A 22 -22.34 -4.61 -30.51
C VAL A 22 -21.58 -3.41 -31.04
N PRO A 23 -21.74 -2.19 -30.47
CA PRO A 23 -20.90 -1.05 -30.83
C PRO A 23 -19.42 -1.34 -30.60
N LEU A 24 -18.57 -1.06 -31.59
CA LEU A 24 -17.11 -1.27 -31.50
C LEU A 24 -16.48 -0.50 -30.33
N LEU A 25 -17.02 0.67 -29.99
CA LEU A 25 -16.55 1.47 -28.85
C LEU A 25 -16.84 0.79 -27.50
N LEU A 26 -17.98 0.09 -27.40
CA LEU A 26 -18.34 -0.69 -26.22
C LEU A 26 -17.38 -1.87 -26.04
N LEU A 27 -17.09 -2.59 -27.13
CA LEU A 27 -16.11 -3.68 -27.13
C LEU A 27 -14.71 -3.20 -26.70
N ALA A 28 -14.24 -2.10 -27.28
CA ALA A 28 -12.95 -1.51 -26.91
C ALA A 28 -12.89 -1.13 -25.42
N THR A 29 -13.98 -0.58 -24.88
CA THR A 29 -14.07 -0.18 -23.47
C THR A 29 -14.05 -1.40 -22.55
N VAL A 30 -14.84 -2.44 -22.87
CA VAL A 30 -14.90 -3.68 -22.08
C VAL A 30 -13.56 -4.41 -22.10
N PHE A 31 -12.93 -4.58 -23.27
CA PHE A 31 -11.63 -5.26 -23.34
C PHE A 31 -10.51 -4.48 -22.69
N SER A 32 -10.46 -3.16 -22.90
CA SER A 32 -9.46 -2.30 -22.26
C SER A 32 -9.62 -2.32 -20.74
N GLY A 33 -10.85 -2.26 -20.25
CA GLY A 33 -11.16 -2.32 -18.82
C GLY A 33 -10.77 -3.65 -18.20
N LEU A 34 -11.15 -4.77 -18.84
CA LEU A 34 -10.85 -6.11 -18.37
C LEU A 34 -9.34 -6.38 -18.35
N GLN A 35 -8.62 -6.00 -19.42
CA GLN A 35 -7.17 -6.11 -19.49
C GLN A 35 -6.48 -5.27 -18.39
N SER A 36 -7.00 -4.06 -18.12
CA SER A 36 -6.47 -3.19 -17.07
C SER A 36 -6.68 -3.76 -15.68
N THR A 37 -7.86 -4.34 -15.40
CA THR A 37 -8.17 -4.98 -14.12
C THR A 37 -7.23 -6.15 -13.84
N ILE A 38 -6.95 -6.99 -14.84
CA ILE A 38 -6.01 -8.10 -14.73
C ILE A 38 -4.59 -7.60 -14.42
N TYR A 39 -4.13 -6.53 -15.08
CA TYR A 39 -2.84 -5.93 -14.76
C TYR A 39 -2.77 -5.38 -13.33
N TYR A 40 -3.85 -4.78 -12.83
CA TYR A 40 -3.89 -4.30 -11.44
C TYR A 40 -3.85 -5.45 -10.43
N ILE A 41 -4.54 -6.56 -10.68
CA ILE A 41 -4.48 -7.75 -9.82
C ILE A 41 -3.07 -8.38 -9.85
N ALA A 42 -2.44 -8.47 -11.03
CA ALA A 42 -1.08 -8.99 -11.15
C ALA A 42 -0.04 -8.12 -10.42
N MET A 43 -0.20 -6.79 -10.44
CA MET A 43 0.68 -5.89 -9.68
C MET A 43 0.47 -6.01 -8.17
N ALA A 44 -0.77 -6.20 -7.71
CA ALA A 44 -1.08 -6.43 -6.31
C ALA A 44 -0.49 -7.76 -5.79
N GLU A 45 -0.57 -8.84 -6.58
CA GLU A 45 0.06 -10.14 -6.29
C GLU A 45 1.59 -10.05 -6.24
N SER A 46 2.19 -9.20 -7.08
CA SER A 46 3.64 -9.04 -7.14
C SER A 46 4.23 -8.19 -6.00
N GLY A 47 3.40 -7.71 -5.06
CA GLY A 47 3.84 -6.90 -3.92
C GLY A 47 4.45 -5.55 -4.31
N ARG A 48 4.10 -5.00 -5.47
CA ARG A 48 4.68 -3.73 -5.97
C ARG A 48 3.90 -2.52 -5.44
N ASP A 49 4.62 -1.48 -5.02
CA ASP A 49 4.03 -0.22 -4.53
C ASP A 49 3.18 0.50 -5.57
N VAL A 50 2.02 0.99 -5.13
CA VAL A 50 1.10 1.79 -5.94
C VAL A 50 1.64 3.22 -6.08
N ARG A 51 2.61 3.43 -6.97
CA ARG A 51 2.97 4.80 -7.37
C ARG A 51 1.82 5.39 -8.19
N THR A 52 1.46 6.64 -7.87
CA THR A 52 0.32 7.46 -8.36
C THR A 52 0.25 7.64 -9.89
N ARG A 53 1.29 7.21 -10.62
CA ARG A 53 1.37 7.11 -12.09
C ARG A 53 2.18 5.89 -12.55
N ALA A 54 2.10 4.76 -11.86
CA ALA A 54 2.80 3.55 -12.27
C ALA A 54 2.26 3.06 -13.63
N ARG A 55 3.02 3.32 -14.70
CA ARG A 55 2.86 2.66 -16.00
C ARG A 55 3.00 1.17 -15.76
N VAL A 56 2.01 0.36 -16.21
CA VAL A 56 2.11 -1.11 -16.12
C VAL A 56 3.45 -1.53 -16.74
N PRO A 57 4.35 -2.15 -15.96
CA PRO A 57 5.66 -2.59 -16.43
C PRO A 57 5.56 -3.59 -17.59
N ASP A 58 6.54 -3.58 -18.50
CA ASP A 58 6.48 -4.37 -19.74
C ASP A 58 6.55 -5.89 -19.50
N ASP A 59 7.15 -6.32 -18.39
CA ASP A 59 7.12 -7.71 -17.90
C ASP A 59 5.69 -8.17 -17.61
N ILE A 60 4.92 -7.37 -16.87
CA ILE A 60 3.51 -7.66 -16.57
C ILE A 60 2.64 -7.59 -17.83
N ARG A 61 2.90 -6.61 -18.71
CA ARG A 61 2.17 -6.49 -19.98
C ARG A 61 2.32 -7.75 -20.81
N THR A 62 3.54 -8.22 -20.98
CA THR A 62 3.86 -9.40 -21.80
C THR A 62 3.35 -10.68 -21.15
N GLN A 63 3.44 -10.79 -19.83
CA GLN A 63 3.08 -12.01 -19.11
C GLN A 63 1.56 -12.16 -18.90
N TYR A 64 0.80 -11.08 -18.76
CA TYR A 64 -0.63 -11.11 -18.41
C TYR A 64 -1.53 -10.51 -19.50
N GLN A 65 -1.04 -10.37 -20.73
CA GLN A 65 -1.88 -9.98 -21.87
C GLN A 65 -2.90 -11.07 -22.19
N LEU A 66 -4.17 -10.70 -22.32
CA LEU A 66 -5.20 -11.57 -22.86
C LEU A 66 -5.19 -11.50 -24.39
N ILE A 67 -5.27 -12.67 -25.01
CA ILE A 67 -5.47 -12.86 -26.43
C ILE A 67 -6.83 -13.49 -26.66
N ARG A 68 -7.51 -13.03 -27.71
CA ARG A 68 -8.77 -13.61 -28.16
C ARG A 68 -8.48 -14.89 -28.94
N THR A 69 -9.14 -15.98 -28.55
CA THR A 69 -8.94 -17.33 -29.11
C THR A 69 -10.11 -17.78 -29.98
N ALA A 70 -11.35 -17.41 -29.62
CA ALA A 70 -12.56 -17.74 -30.38
C ALA A 70 -13.63 -16.64 -30.25
N GLU A 71 -14.55 -16.58 -31.23
CA GLU A 71 -15.71 -15.68 -31.24
C GLU A 71 -16.95 -16.47 -31.65
N HIS A 72 -18.03 -16.34 -30.89
CA HIS A 72 -19.31 -16.99 -31.14
C HIS A 72 -20.42 -15.93 -31.31
N ASN A 73 -21.22 -16.08 -32.37
CA ASN A 73 -22.17 -15.05 -32.82
C ASN A 73 -23.59 -15.17 -32.24
N SER A 74 -23.91 -16.19 -31.42
CA SER A 74 -25.27 -16.39 -30.88
C SER A 74 -25.65 -15.44 -29.73
N ALA A 75 -24.63 -14.91 -29.06
CA ALA A 75 -24.58 -13.78 -28.14
C ALA A 75 -23.10 -13.40 -28.17
N TYR A 76 -22.72 -12.13 -28.31
CA TYR A 76 -21.32 -11.79 -28.60
C TYR A 76 -20.39 -12.33 -27.50
N THR A 77 -19.79 -13.48 -27.78
CA THR A 77 -19.08 -14.31 -26.80
C THR A 77 -17.67 -14.51 -27.29
N ILE A 78 -16.72 -14.13 -26.45
CA ILE A 78 -15.30 -14.24 -26.72
C ILE A 78 -14.68 -15.18 -25.70
N GLU A 79 -13.86 -16.08 -26.21
CA GLU A 79 -12.94 -16.84 -25.38
C GLU A 79 -11.59 -16.15 -25.38
N ALA A 80 -11.11 -15.78 -24.20
CA ALA A 80 -9.83 -15.14 -23.99
C ALA A 80 -8.90 -16.03 -23.15
N MET A 81 -7.61 -16.02 -23.47
CA MET A 81 -6.57 -16.73 -22.75
C MET A 81 -5.36 -15.82 -22.59
N PHE A 82 -4.47 -16.08 -21.61
CA PHE A 82 -3.19 -15.39 -21.59
C PHE A 82 -2.34 -15.70 -22.82
N ALA A 83 -1.61 -14.70 -23.32
CA ALA A 83 -0.63 -14.88 -24.36
C ALA A 83 0.38 -15.97 -23.93
N PRO A 84 0.78 -16.86 -24.86
CA PRO A 84 1.82 -17.83 -24.57
C PRO A 84 3.09 -17.09 -24.14
N PRO A 85 3.76 -17.52 -23.06
CA PRO A 85 4.93 -16.82 -22.57
C PRO A 85 6.06 -16.90 -23.60
N VAL A 86 6.87 -15.84 -23.69
CA VAL A 86 8.01 -15.76 -24.64
C VAL A 86 9.09 -16.79 -24.31
N GLN A 87 9.14 -17.25 -23.05
CA GLN A 87 10.00 -18.35 -22.58
C GLN A 87 9.14 -19.38 -21.84
N ALA A 88 9.46 -20.67 -22.01
CA ALA A 88 8.79 -21.74 -21.30
C ALA A 88 9.10 -21.63 -19.80
N SER A 89 8.07 -21.53 -18.95
CA SER A 89 8.21 -21.54 -17.49
C SER A 89 8.78 -22.88 -17.01
N LEU A 90 9.60 -22.82 -15.96
CA LEU A 90 10.13 -24.01 -15.31
C LEU A 90 8.98 -24.79 -14.63
N PRO A 91 9.01 -26.13 -14.61
CA PRO A 91 7.90 -26.98 -14.13
C PRO A 91 7.53 -26.80 -12.65
N PHE A 92 8.29 -26.01 -11.88
CA PHE A 92 8.07 -25.75 -10.44
C PHE A 92 7.86 -24.26 -10.11
N GLU A 93 7.78 -23.36 -11.10
CA GLU A 93 7.41 -21.98 -10.82
C GLU A 93 5.92 -21.90 -10.45
N PRO A 94 5.57 -21.21 -9.35
CA PRO A 94 4.16 -20.95 -9.03
C PRO A 94 3.52 -20.17 -10.18
N ASN A 95 2.47 -20.73 -10.77
CA ASN A 95 1.74 -20.12 -11.88
C ASN A 95 0.93 -18.92 -11.39
N GLY A 96 1.58 -17.76 -11.26
CA GLY A 96 0.94 -16.49 -10.88
C GLY A 96 -0.24 -16.13 -11.79
N ARG A 97 -0.24 -16.58 -13.05
CA ARG A 97 -1.37 -16.47 -13.99
C ARG A 97 -2.67 -17.10 -13.46
N THR A 98 -2.58 -18.27 -12.81
CA THR A 98 -3.74 -18.96 -12.25
C THR A 98 -4.26 -18.23 -11.03
N ALA A 99 -3.36 -17.80 -10.13
CA ALA A 99 -3.72 -17.04 -8.93
C ALA A 99 -4.42 -15.70 -9.27
N VAL A 100 -3.92 -14.99 -10.29
CA VAL A 100 -4.52 -13.73 -10.78
C VAL A 100 -5.92 -13.96 -11.35
N LEU A 101 -6.12 -15.02 -12.15
CA LEU A 101 -7.44 -15.36 -12.68
C LEU A 101 -8.42 -15.79 -11.57
N GLU A 102 -7.94 -16.56 -10.59
CA GLU A 102 -8.76 -16.96 -9.44
C GLU A 102 -9.21 -15.75 -8.64
N LYS A 103 -8.29 -14.84 -8.31
CA LYS A 103 -8.61 -13.57 -7.64
C LYS A 103 -9.58 -12.71 -8.45
N TYR A 104 -9.42 -12.65 -9.77
CA TYR A 104 -10.36 -11.93 -10.64
C TYR A 104 -11.76 -12.55 -10.61
N THR A 105 -11.89 -13.87 -10.75
CA THR A 105 -13.19 -14.54 -10.67
C THR A 105 -13.82 -14.46 -9.28
N ALA A 106 -13.03 -14.55 -8.22
CA ALA A 106 -13.47 -14.40 -6.84
C ALA A 106 -13.96 -12.98 -6.54
N LEU A 107 -13.26 -11.96 -7.07
CA LEU A 107 -13.67 -10.55 -7.00
C LEU A 107 -15.04 -10.34 -7.66
N LEU A 108 -15.21 -10.85 -8.89
CA LEU A 108 -16.48 -10.71 -9.61
C LEU A 108 -17.62 -11.46 -8.89
N GLY A 109 -17.35 -12.65 -8.36
CA GLY A 109 -18.31 -13.42 -7.55
C GLY A 109 -18.74 -12.68 -6.26
N ALA A 110 -17.78 -12.12 -5.53
CA ALA A 110 -18.04 -11.34 -4.31
C ALA A 110 -18.89 -10.09 -4.57
N LEU A 111 -18.71 -9.47 -5.74
CA LEU A 111 -19.50 -8.31 -6.18
C LEU A 111 -20.89 -8.69 -6.71
N SER A 112 -21.12 -9.93 -7.12
CA SER A 112 -22.47 -10.41 -7.48
C SER A 112 -23.31 -10.85 -6.28
N GLU A 113 -22.68 -11.38 -5.22
CA GLU A 113 -23.37 -12.00 -4.08
C GLU A 113 -23.53 -11.10 -2.83
N SER A 114 -23.20 -9.80 -2.91
CA SER A 114 -23.28 -8.85 -1.79
C SER A 114 -22.30 -9.16 -0.64
N GLY A 115 -21.00 -9.30 -0.94
CA GLY A 115 -19.98 -9.68 0.05
C GLY A 115 -18.93 -8.61 0.36
N ASP A 116 -19.24 -7.65 1.25
CA ASP A 116 -18.29 -6.62 1.72
C ASP A 116 -17.07 -7.21 2.45
N ARG A 117 -17.29 -8.25 3.28
CA ARG A 117 -16.22 -8.94 4.03
C ARG A 117 -15.29 -9.78 3.15
N THR A 118 -15.78 -10.26 2.00
CA THR A 118 -15.01 -11.12 1.09
C THR A 118 -13.96 -10.30 0.31
N LEU A 119 -14.24 -9.03 0.02
CA LEU A 119 -13.33 -8.13 -0.69
C LEU A 119 -12.11 -7.75 0.14
N SER A 120 -12.30 -7.52 1.44
CA SER A 120 -11.21 -7.21 2.38
C SER A 120 -10.26 -8.40 2.60
N ALA A 121 -10.77 -9.63 2.53
CA ALA A 121 -9.95 -10.84 2.60
C ALA A 121 -9.17 -11.11 1.30
N LEU A 122 -9.75 -10.80 0.13
CA LEU A 122 -9.11 -11.01 -1.17
C LEU A 122 -8.01 -9.98 -1.48
N PHE A 123 -8.23 -8.73 -1.07
CA PHE A 123 -7.30 -7.62 -1.25
C PHE A 123 -7.15 -6.88 0.08
N PRO A 124 -6.19 -7.25 0.95
CA PRO A 124 -6.00 -6.59 2.24
C PRO A 124 -5.62 -5.11 2.07
N ASP A 125 -4.87 -4.78 1.01
CA ASP A 125 -4.51 -3.39 0.67
C ASP A 125 -5.73 -2.61 0.14
N THR A 126 -6.12 -1.58 0.90
CA THR A 126 -7.23 -0.67 0.59
C THR A 126 -6.99 0.14 -0.70
N THR A 127 -5.73 0.39 -1.04
CA THR A 127 -5.31 1.12 -2.25
C THR A 127 -5.55 0.29 -3.50
N TRP A 128 -5.05 -0.95 -3.52
CA TRP A 128 -5.29 -1.87 -4.62
C TRP A 128 -6.77 -2.19 -4.77
N ARG A 129 -7.49 -2.40 -3.66
CA ARG A 129 -8.94 -2.65 -3.66
C ARG A 129 -9.71 -1.52 -4.35
N ARG A 130 -9.47 -0.26 -3.99
CA ARG A 130 -10.14 0.89 -4.64
C ARG A 130 -9.73 1.05 -6.11
N ARG A 131 -8.45 0.86 -6.45
CA ARG A 131 -7.97 0.96 -7.83
C ARG A 131 -8.61 -0.09 -8.75
N ILE A 132 -8.74 -1.32 -8.26
CA ILE A 132 -9.42 -2.42 -8.93
C ILE A 132 -10.92 -2.11 -9.08
N LEU A 133 -11.59 -1.65 -8.02
CA LEU A 133 -13.02 -1.26 -8.07
C LEU A 133 -13.31 -0.14 -9.07
N ARG A 134 -12.42 0.86 -9.18
CA ARG A 134 -12.53 1.93 -10.21
C ARG A 134 -12.33 1.41 -11.63
N SER A 135 -11.41 0.47 -11.81
CA SER A 135 -11.21 -0.20 -13.11
C SER A 135 -12.48 -0.96 -13.52
N LEU A 136 -13.10 -1.69 -12.58
CA LEU A 136 -14.37 -2.38 -12.79
C LEU A 136 -15.51 -1.41 -13.12
N GLU A 137 -15.62 -0.30 -12.40
CA GLU A 137 -16.67 0.70 -12.64
C GLU A 137 -16.65 1.24 -14.07
N ALA A 138 -15.46 1.37 -14.67
CA ALA A 138 -15.26 1.97 -16.00
C ALA A 138 -15.91 1.18 -17.15
N TYR A 139 -16.07 -0.14 -17.00
CA TYR A 139 -16.68 -0.99 -18.02
C TYR A 139 -17.95 -1.71 -17.56
N CYS A 140 -18.48 -1.36 -16.38
CA CYS A 140 -19.79 -1.84 -15.94
C CYS A 140 -20.93 -1.07 -16.63
N PRO A 141 -22.05 -1.74 -16.95
CA PRO A 141 -23.24 -1.08 -17.49
C PRO A 141 -23.74 0.05 -16.59
N LYS A 142 -24.15 1.16 -17.18
CA LYS A 142 -24.72 2.32 -16.47
C LYS A 142 -26.20 2.10 -16.17
N LYS A 143 -26.75 2.91 -15.26
CA LYS A 143 -28.19 2.90 -14.97
C LYS A 143 -28.94 3.42 -16.20
N GLY A 144 -29.68 2.54 -16.86
CA GLY A 144 -30.40 2.82 -18.11
C GLY A 144 -29.92 1.96 -19.28
N ASP A 145 -28.70 1.43 -19.20
CA ASP A 145 -28.16 0.50 -20.19
C ASP A 145 -28.90 -0.85 -20.10
N GLN A 146 -29.34 -1.39 -21.23
CA GLN A 146 -30.09 -2.65 -21.30
C GLN A 146 -29.21 -3.84 -21.65
N TRP A 147 -27.96 -3.82 -21.18
CA TRP A 147 -26.98 -4.88 -21.39
C TRP A 147 -26.27 -5.29 -20.10
N HIS A 148 -25.72 -6.51 -20.11
CA HIS A 148 -24.97 -7.09 -19.02
C HIS A 148 -23.73 -7.82 -19.55
N LEU A 149 -22.69 -7.87 -18.71
CA LEU A 149 -21.47 -8.61 -19.00
C LEU A 149 -21.44 -9.85 -18.14
N THR A 150 -21.38 -11.02 -18.76
CA THR A 150 -21.24 -12.29 -18.08
C THR A 150 -19.82 -12.80 -18.27
N VAL A 151 -19.14 -13.10 -17.16
CA VAL A 151 -17.80 -13.68 -17.17
C VAL A 151 -17.85 -15.04 -16.51
N SER A 152 -17.40 -16.08 -17.21
CA SER A 152 -17.33 -17.44 -16.69
C SER A 152 -15.98 -18.07 -16.98
N ARG A 153 -15.58 -19.00 -16.10
CA ARG A 153 -14.38 -19.83 -16.26
C ARG A 153 -14.80 -21.27 -16.50
N GLU A 154 -14.38 -21.85 -17.62
CA GLU A 154 -14.56 -23.28 -17.86
C GLU A 154 -13.44 -24.10 -17.18
N PRO A 155 -13.70 -25.36 -16.76
CA PRO A 155 -14.95 -26.12 -16.89
C PRO A 155 -15.84 -26.11 -15.62
N LYS A 156 -15.50 -25.35 -14.57
CA LYS A 156 -16.16 -25.44 -13.25
C LYS A 156 -16.20 -24.12 -12.46
N GLY A 157 -16.13 -22.98 -13.15
CA GLY A 157 -16.07 -21.67 -12.51
C GLY A 157 -17.45 -21.08 -12.21
N SER A 158 -17.52 -20.32 -11.12
CA SER A 158 -18.62 -19.40 -10.83
C SER A 158 -18.81 -18.43 -12.01
N THR A 159 -20.07 -18.25 -12.42
CA THR A 159 -20.44 -17.27 -13.44
C THR A 159 -20.78 -15.97 -12.74
N ALA A 160 -20.02 -14.92 -13.02
CA ALA A 160 -20.29 -13.60 -12.47
C ALA A 160 -20.94 -12.71 -13.52
N THR A 161 -22.04 -12.04 -13.14
CA THR A 161 -22.78 -11.13 -14.00
C THR A 161 -22.60 -9.70 -13.51
N LEU A 162 -22.02 -8.84 -14.35
CA LEU A 162 -21.93 -7.41 -14.11
C LEU A 162 -23.14 -6.71 -14.74
N SER A 163 -23.90 -6.04 -13.90
CA SER A 163 -25.10 -5.28 -14.27
C SER A 163 -25.06 -3.87 -13.68
N ALA A 164 -26.06 -3.05 -14.00
CA ALA A 164 -26.25 -1.76 -13.37
C ALA A 164 -26.37 -1.84 -11.83
N ALA A 165 -26.89 -2.96 -11.29
CA ALA A 165 -26.95 -3.20 -9.85
C ALA A 165 -25.54 -3.41 -9.24
N THR A 166 -24.68 -4.16 -9.94
CA THR A 166 -23.29 -4.35 -9.55
C THR A 166 -22.53 -3.02 -9.58
N ARG A 167 -22.77 -2.18 -10.59
CA ARG A 167 -22.20 -0.83 -10.64
C ARG A 167 -22.65 0.02 -9.46
N ALA A 168 -23.92 -0.03 -9.07
CA ALA A 168 -24.42 0.70 -7.90
C ALA A 168 -23.76 0.24 -6.59
N GLN A 169 -23.48 -1.06 -6.44
CA GLN A 169 -22.72 -1.58 -5.30
C GLN A 169 -21.26 -1.11 -5.31
N ILE A 170 -20.59 -1.14 -6.47
CA ILE A 170 -19.22 -0.62 -6.61
C ILE A 170 -19.18 0.87 -6.24
N VAL A 171 -20.13 1.67 -6.73
CA VAL A 171 -20.25 3.09 -6.39
C VAL A 171 -20.46 3.28 -4.89
N LYS A 172 -21.28 2.45 -4.24
CA LYS A 172 -21.47 2.51 -2.78
C LYS A 172 -20.16 2.21 -2.02
N LEU A 173 -19.44 1.17 -2.42
CA LEU A 173 -18.14 0.80 -1.84
C LEU A 173 -17.04 1.85 -2.11
N LEU A 174 -17.12 2.56 -3.24
CA LEU A 174 -16.23 3.68 -3.57
C LEU A 174 -16.63 4.99 -2.88
N ALA A 175 -17.92 5.16 -2.58
CA ALA A 175 -18.49 6.36 -1.98
C ALA A 175 -18.36 6.39 -0.46
N GLU A 176 -18.18 5.25 0.20
CA GLU A 176 -17.74 5.23 1.60
C GLU A 176 -16.32 5.81 1.66
N PRO A 177 -16.14 7.04 2.16
CA PRO A 177 -14.80 7.55 2.38
C PRO A 177 -14.19 6.62 3.42
N GLY A 178 -13.08 5.98 3.07
CA GLY A 178 -12.28 5.29 4.07
C GLY A 178 -11.84 6.34 5.06
N PHE A 179 -12.51 6.35 6.20
CA PHE A 179 -12.06 7.11 7.34
C PHE A 179 -11.23 6.18 8.18
N GLU A 180 -9.96 6.53 8.33
CA GLU A 180 -9.07 5.83 9.24
C GLU A 180 -8.66 6.82 10.33
N GLU A 181 -8.60 6.34 11.57
CA GLU A 181 -7.89 7.06 12.60
C GLU A 181 -6.40 6.86 12.36
N MET A 182 -5.70 7.95 12.07
CA MET A 182 -4.26 7.94 11.88
C MET A 182 -3.63 9.26 12.32
N THR A 183 -2.34 9.20 12.61
CA THR A 183 -1.51 10.37 12.86
C THR A 183 -0.81 10.76 11.57
N VAL A 184 -0.96 12.02 11.17
CA VAL A 184 -0.33 12.61 9.99
C VAL A 184 0.61 13.72 10.44
N SER A 185 1.87 13.60 10.04
CA SER A 185 2.91 14.58 10.38
C SER A 185 3.17 15.52 9.21
N GLY A 186 3.21 16.82 9.46
CA GLY A 186 3.42 17.82 8.42
C GLY A 186 3.75 19.20 8.97
N GLU A 187 4.24 20.08 8.09
CA GLU A 187 4.55 21.46 8.47
C GLU A 187 3.29 22.32 8.46
N LEU A 188 3.03 23.05 9.54
CA LEU A 188 1.86 23.92 9.63
C LEU A 188 2.05 25.14 8.72
N VAL A 189 1.26 25.26 7.65
CA VAL A 189 1.41 26.32 6.64
C VAL A 189 0.32 27.40 6.70
N ARG A 190 -0.88 27.05 7.18
CA ARG A 190 -2.00 28.01 7.31
C ARG A 190 -2.96 27.61 8.42
N ILE A 191 -3.63 28.59 9.00
CA ILE A 191 -4.71 28.41 9.96
C ILE A 191 -5.83 29.39 9.60
N HIS A 192 -7.07 28.89 9.64
CA HIS A 192 -8.31 29.62 9.46
C HIS A 192 -9.16 29.41 10.72
N LEU A 193 -9.05 30.32 11.68
CA LEU A 193 -9.80 30.26 12.95
C LEU A 193 -11.32 30.35 12.71
N ASP A 194 -11.75 31.20 11.78
CA ASP A 194 -13.17 31.38 11.44
C ASP A 194 -13.83 30.11 10.86
N GLU A 195 -13.03 29.24 10.22
CA GLU A 195 -13.50 28.00 9.59
C GLU A 195 -13.12 26.75 10.41
N HIS A 196 -12.53 26.92 11.60
CA HIS A 196 -11.92 25.86 12.42
C HIS A 196 -11.10 24.86 11.60
N LYS A 197 -10.20 25.42 10.78
CA LYS A 197 -9.46 24.70 9.76
C LYS A 197 -7.98 25.07 9.80
N LEU A 198 -7.11 24.08 9.70
CA LEU A 198 -5.67 24.27 9.50
C LEU A 198 -5.19 23.54 8.26
N GLY A 199 -4.08 24.00 7.69
CA GLY A 199 -3.42 23.37 6.57
C GLY A 199 -2.03 22.89 6.97
N ILE A 200 -1.77 21.59 6.80
CA ILE A 200 -0.45 20.99 6.99
C ILE A 200 0.15 20.60 5.64
N TYR A 201 1.42 20.90 5.43
CA TYR A 201 2.17 20.44 4.27
C TYR A 201 2.68 19.02 4.53
N TYR A 202 2.14 18.06 3.78
CA TYR A 202 2.46 16.65 3.89
C TYR A 202 3.56 16.27 2.89
N GLN A 203 4.80 16.17 3.37
CA GLN A 203 6.00 15.92 2.55
C GLN A 203 5.89 14.70 1.62
N PRO A 204 5.38 13.51 2.05
CA PRO A 204 5.34 12.32 1.21
C PRO A 204 4.56 12.48 -0.11
N THR A 205 3.53 13.34 -0.10
CA THR A 205 2.75 13.66 -1.31
C THR A 205 3.01 15.05 -1.87
N SER A 206 3.80 15.87 -1.16
CA SER A 206 4.06 17.28 -1.47
C SER A 206 2.76 18.10 -1.66
N ARG A 207 1.73 17.82 -0.85
CA ARG A 207 0.42 18.48 -0.88
C ARG A 207 0.11 19.12 0.47
N VAL A 208 -0.68 20.19 0.44
CA VAL A 208 -1.28 20.76 1.65
C VAL A 208 -2.58 20.02 1.93
N LEU A 209 -2.69 19.43 3.12
CA LEU A 209 -3.87 18.76 3.61
C LEU A 209 -4.70 19.72 4.45
N ASP A 210 -6.01 19.69 4.21
CA ASP A 210 -6.96 20.44 5.01
C ASP A 210 -7.38 19.61 6.22
N CYS A 211 -7.19 20.17 7.41
CA CYS A 211 -7.54 19.54 8.67
C CYS A 211 -8.60 20.37 9.39
N TYR A 212 -9.72 19.76 9.73
CA TYR A 212 -10.81 20.39 10.47
C TYR A 212 -10.72 19.95 11.93
N TYR A 213 -10.74 20.91 12.84
CA TYR A 213 -10.54 20.69 14.27
C TYR A 213 -11.73 21.23 15.08
N ASP A 214 -11.87 20.74 16.30
CA ASP A 214 -12.85 21.27 17.26
C ASP A 214 -12.30 22.55 17.92
N PRO A 215 -13.11 23.62 18.13
CA PRO A 215 -12.69 24.84 18.82
C PRO A 215 -11.93 24.63 20.14
N GLU A 216 -12.18 23.52 20.86
CA GLU A 216 -11.43 23.17 22.07
C GLU A 216 -9.92 22.98 21.86
N LEU A 217 -9.48 22.70 20.62
CA LEU A 217 -8.08 22.50 20.25
C LEU A 217 -7.37 23.79 19.81
N GLU A 218 -8.06 24.95 19.78
CA GLU A 218 -7.48 26.21 19.29
C GLU A 218 -6.26 26.65 20.09
N ASP A 219 -6.30 26.54 21.42
CA ASP A 219 -5.17 26.91 22.28
C ASP A 219 -3.91 26.09 21.93
N LEU A 220 -4.08 24.78 21.70
CA LEU A 220 -2.98 23.89 21.30
C LEU A 220 -2.44 24.25 19.90
N ILE A 221 -3.29 24.62 18.96
CA ILE A 221 -2.86 25.02 17.61
C ILE A 221 -2.07 26.32 17.69
N VAL A 222 -2.52 27.27 18.51
CA VAL A 222 -1.85 28.57 18.73
C VAL A 222 -0.49 28.38 19.42
N GLU A 223 -0.38 27.45 20.37
CA GLU A 223 0.90 27.11 20.99
C GLU A 223 1.90 26.48 20.00
N ASN A 224 1.40 25.76 18.98
CA ASN A 224 2.19 25.02 18.01
C ASN A 224 2.29 25.73 16.63
N LEU A 225 2.15 27.07 16.60
CA LEU A 225 2.13 27.89 15.37
C LEU A 225 3.34 27.76 14.44
N LYS A 226 4.45 27.18 14.92
CA LYS A 226 5.71 27.11 14.18
C LYS A 226 6.30 25.72 14.22
N GLY A 227 6.46 25.13 13.04
CA GLY A 227 7.22 23.90 12.83
C GLY A 227 6.37 22.75 12.32
N ILE A 228 6.90 21.55 12.56
CA ILE A 228 6.29 20.29 12.14
C ILE A 228 5.36 19.84 13.26
N VAL A 229 4.13 19.52 12.91
CA VAL A 229 3.09 19.08 13.85
C VAL A 229 2.64 17.67 13.51
N HIS A 230 2.29 16.92 14.55
CA HIS A 230 1.63 15.63 14.47
C HIS A 230 0.15 15.85 14.70
N VAL A 231 -0.66 15.53 13.70
CA VAL A 231 -2.11 15.68 13.73
C VAL A 231 -2.72 14.30 13.76
N THR A 232 -3.30 13.92 14.89
CA THR A 232 -4.03 12.66 15.04
C THR A 232 -5.50 12.92 14.82
N GLY A 233 -6.15 12.11 13.99
CA GLY A 233 -7.57 12.26 13.79
C GLY A 233 -8.14 11.34 12.75
N ARG A 234 -9.39 11.60 12.40
CA ARG A 234 -10.15 10.87 11.39
C ARG A 234 -9.79 11.40 10.00
N VAL A 235 -8.96 10.67 9.29
CA VAL A 235 -8.44 11.04 7.98
C VAL A 235 -9.27 10.41 6.87
N GLN A 236 -9.69 11.24 5.92
CA GLN A 236 -10.25 10.78 4.67
C GLN A 236 -9.11 10.50 3.69
N LEU A 237 -9.06 9.27 3.21
CA LEU A 237 -8.07 8.84 2.22
C LEU A 237 -8.52 9.15 0.78
N ASP A 238 -7.56 9.47 -0.07
CA ASP A 238 -7.73 9.69 -1.50
C ASP A 238 -7.81 8.37 -2.29
N ALA A 239 -7.88 8.48 -3.62
CA ALA A 239 -7.87 7.35 -4.56
C ALA A 239 -6.69 6.39 -4.41
N ASN A 240 -5.60 6.86 -3.82
CA ASN A 240 -4.29 6.23 -3.73
C ASN A 240 -3.96 5.82 -2.30
N GLY A 241 -4.91 5.93 -1.37
CA GLY A 241 -4.69 5.60 0.04
C GLY A 241 -3.87 6.64 0.81
N PHE A 242 -3.58 7.81 0.21
CA PHE A 242 -2.94 8.90 0.92
C PHE A 242 -3.97 9.77 1.63
N PRO A 243 -3.61 10.43 2.75
CA PRO A 243 -4.45 11.46 3.35
C PRO A 243 -4.86 12.51 2.30
N ASP A 244 -6.15 12.72 2.10
CA ASP A 244 -6.68 13.85 1.30
C ASP A 244 -7.05 15.02 2.21
N LYS A 245 -7.73 14.72 3.32
CA LYS A 245 -8.14 15.67 4.33
C LYS A 245 -8.34 15.00 5.69
N ILE A 246 -8.15 15.74 6.77
CA ILE A 246 -8.43 15.29 8.13
C ILE A 246 -9.75 15.93 8.55
N VAL A 247 -10.80 15.13 8.72
CA VAL A 247 -12.17 15.63 8.92
C VAL A 247 -12.47 15.93 10.38
N ASN A 248 -11.79 15.25 11.30
CA ASN A 248 -11.89 15.53 12.71
C ASN A 248 -10.52 15.29 13.36
N VAL A 249 -9.85 16.37 13.76
CA VAL A 249 -8.62 16.29 14.53
C VAL A 249 -8.97 15.99 15.98
N SER A 250 -8.44 14.88 16.49
CA SER A 250 -8.58 14.49 17.89
C SER A 250 -7.47 15.06 18.77
N ASP A 251 -6.27 15.24 18.20
CA ASP A 251 -5.09 15.71 18.95
C ASP A 251 -4.08 16.36 18.00
N ILE A 252 -3.41 17.41 18.48
CA ILE A 252 -2.34 18.08 17.75
C ILE A 252 -1.17 18.38 18.68
N ARG A 253 0.04 18.01 18.25
CA ARG A 253 1.27 18.25 19.03
C ARG A 253 2.40 18.68 18.10
N ALA A 254 3.31 19.54 18.57
CA ALA A 254 4.58 19.75 17.87
C ALA A 254 5.38 18.44 17.85
N LEU A 255 6.04 18.19 16.73
CA LEU A 255 7.01 17.12 16.61
C LEU A 255 8.24 17.45 17.47
N ASP A 256 8.58 16.53 18.37
CA ASP A 256 9.78 16.66 19.20
C ASP A 256 11.04 16.34 18.39
N LEU A 257 11.81 17.37 18.06
CA LEU A 257 13.13 17.24 17.42
C LEU A 257 14.29 17.57 18.37
N ARG A 258 14.08 17.44 19.69
CA ARG A 258 15.15 17.67 20.66
C ARG A 258 16.26 16.61 20.51
N PRO A 259 17.55 17.02 20.56
CA PRO A 259 18.67 16.10 20.50
C PRO A 259 18.56 14.98 21.53
N LEU A 260 18.79 13.76 21.09
CA LEU A 260 18.89 12.60 21.96
C LEU A 260 20.30 12.56 22.56
N VAL A 261 20.39 12.43 23.89
CA VAL A 261 21.67 12.24 24.58
C VAL A 261 21.83 10.75 24.91
N LEU A 262 22.63 10.06 24.11
CA LEU A 262 22.96 8.65 24.28
C LEU A 262 24.00 8.50 25.39
N LYS A 263 23.55 8.00 26.55
CA LYS A 263 24.43 7.65 27.68
C LYS A 263 24.49 6.15 27.91
N SER A 264 23.34 5.50 27.78
CA SER A 264 23.22 4.09 28.07
C SER A 264 21.97 3.50 27.45
N ILE A 265 22.02 2.22 27.14
CA ILE A 265 20.96 1.45 26.51
C ILE A 265 20.75 0.19 27.34
N GLU A 266 19.52 -0.11 27.71
CA GLU A 266 19.18 -1.36 28.40
C GLU A 266 19.11 -2.51 27.40
N THR A 267 19.62 -3.68 27.79
CA THR A 267 19.59 -4.89 26.97
C THR A 267 19.08 -6.07 27.80
N ALA A 268 18.66 -7.15 27.15
CA ALA A 268 18.19 -8.35 27.85
C ALA A 268 19.25 -9.02 28.75
N GLY A 269 20.53 -8.70 28.59
CA GLY A 269 21.64 -9.28 29.35
C GLY A 269 22.40 -8.31 30.26
N GLY A 270 22.03 -7.02 30.28
CA GLY A 270 22.78 -6.00 31.01
C GLY A 270 22.48 -4.58 30.52
N ARG A 271 23.47 -3.69 30.62
CA ARG A 271 23.37 -2.30 30.13
C ARG A 271 24.59 -1.96 29.30
N LEU A 272 24.37 -1.47 28.09
CA LEU A 272 25.43 -0.87 27.27
C LEU A 272 25.58 0.59 27.70
N VAL A 273 26.78 0.98 28.14
CA VAL A 273 27.08 2.34 28.58
C VAL A 273 28.07 2.96 27.61
N LEU A 274 27.71 4.10 27.04
CA LEU A 274 28.64 4.84 26.19
C LEU A 274 29.68 5.52 27.09
N ARG A 275 30.97 5.35 26.78
CA ARG A 275 32.08 5.97 27.53
C ARG A 275 31.99 7.50 27.51
N ARG A 276 31.46 8.06 26.44
CA ARG A 276 31.17 9.48 26.27
C ARG A 276 29.71 9.63 25.85
N ALA A 277 29.00 10.56 26.47
CA ALA A 277 27.64 10.88 26.05
C ALA A 277 27.66 11.45 24.62
N GLU A 278 27.02 10.76 23.70
CA GLU A 278 26.85 11.17 22.31
C GLU A 278 25.54 11.96 22.19
N SER A 279 25.57 13.11 21.50
CA SER A 279 24.35 13.89 21.24
C SER A 279 23.98 13.77 19.77
N VAL A 280 22.88 13.07 19.49
CA VAL A 280 22.38 12.85 18.14
C VAL A 280 21.18 13.75 17.92
N LYS A 281 21.28 14.64 16.93
CA LYS A 281 20.17 15.52 16.56
C LYS A 281 19.27 14.81 15.55
N PRO A 282 17.97 14.65 15.81
CA PRO A 282 17.06 14.08 14.83
C PRO A 282 16.81 15.05 13.67
N SER A 283 16.64 14.51 12.46
CA SER A 283 16.03 15.20 11.33
C SER A 283 14.61 14.68 11.08
N PHE A 284 13.81 15.41 10.31
CA PHE A 284 12.50 14.96 9.85
C PHE A 284 12.49 14.94 8.34
N GLU A 285 12.35 13.75 7.77
CA GLU A 285 12.48 13.50 6.34
C GLU A 285 11.43 12.51 5.88
N ASN A 286 10.75 12.82 4.77
CA ASN A 286 9.73 11.95 4.17
C ASN A 286 8.62 11.51 5.13
N GLY A 287 8.28 12.34 6.12
CA GLY A 287 7.24 12.01 7.10
C GLY A 287 7.73 11.22 8.32
N GLU A 288 9.02 10.93 8.42
CA GLU A 288 9.61 10.16 9.52
C GLU A 288 10.66 10.98 10.30
N VAL A 289 10.79 10.69 11.59
CA VAL A 289 11.91 11.15 12.42
C VAL A 289 13.10 10.23 12.16
N VAL A 290 14.25 10.81 11.81
CA VAL A 290 15.47 10.08 11.46
C VAL A 290 16.60 10.43 12.42
N PHE A 291 17.24 9.40 12.97
CA PHE A 291 18.50 9.49 13.70
C PHE A 291 19.61 8.83 12.88
N GLU A 292 20.68 9.58 12.62
CA GLU A 292 21.86 9.08 11.92
C GLU A 292 23.07 9.04 12.86
N LEU A 293 23.76 7.90 12.88
CA LEU A 293 25.09 7.74 13.49
C LEU A 293 26.06 7.26 12.42
N PRO A 294 26.67 8.18 11.65
CA PRO A 294 27.53 7.83 10.52
C PRO A 294 28.73 6.97 10.94
N ASP A 295 29.29 7.23 12.13
CA ASP A 295 30.46 6.51 12.66
C ASP A 295 30.19 5.01 12.89
N LEU A 296 28.92 4.65 13.07
CA LEU A 296 28.44 3.29 13.29
C LEU A 296 27.63 2.75 12.10
N HIS A 297 27.50 3.54 11.02
CA HIS A 297 26.66 3.24 9.87
C HIS A 297 25.19 2.93 10.22
N ILE A 298 24.64 3.59 11.24
CA ILE A 298 23.24 3.41 11.65
C ILE A 298 22.38 4.54 11.12
N VAL A 299 21.25 4.18 10.51
CA VAL A 299 20.17 5.09 10.13
C VAL A 299 18.87 4.50 10.66
N ALA A 300 18.36 5.11 11.73
CA ALA A 300 17.13 4.67 12.38
C ALA A 300 16.01 5.68 12.11
N SER A 301 14.87 5.20 11.61
CA SER A 301 13.70 6.02 11.32
C SER A 301 12.42 5.49 11.95
N GLY A 302 11.50 6.40 12.29
CA GLY A 302 10.21 6.06 12.88
C GLY A 302 9.17 7.17 12.70
N ALA A 303 7.89 6.81 12.86
CA ALA A 303 6.78 7.77 12.75
C ALA A 303 6.80 8.80 13.88
N THR A 304 7.24 8.39 15.08
CA THR A 304 7.48 9.27 16.22
C THR A 304 8.96 9.26 16.62
N ARG A 305 9.35 10.23 17.46
CA ARG A 305 10.70 10.28 18.02
C ARG A 305 10.96 9.01 18.83
N GLU A 306 9.99 8.58 19.62
CA GLU A 306 10.05 7.38 20.45
C GLU A 306 10.31 6.12 19.61
N ASP A 307 9.56 5.94 18.52
CA ASP A 307 9.76 4.81 17.59
C ASP A 307 11.17 4.82 16.99
N ALA A 308 11.64 5.98 16.57
CA ALA A 308 12.97 6.14 15.99
C ALA A 308 14.08 5.86 17.02
N VAL A 309 13.88 6.24 18.30
CA VAL A 309 14.80 5.91 19.41
C VAL A 309 14.81 4.41 19.68
N GLU A 310 13.65 3.76 19.72
CA GLU A 310 13.56 2.32 19.95
C GLU A 310 14.27 1.52 18.86
N LYS A 311 14.10 1.93 17.60
CA LYS A 311 14.80 1.33 16.47
C LYS A 311 16.31 1.55 16.55
N LEU A 312 16.73 2.78 16.89
CA LEU A 312 18.14 3.10 17.09
C LEU A 312 18.79 2.22 18.17
N PHE A 313 18.11 2.04 19.30
CA PHE A 313 18.60 1.17 20.39
C PHE A 313 18.66 -0.29 19.95
N SER A 314 17.65 -0.75 19.24
CA SER A 314 17.62 -2.11 18.69
C SER A 314 18.80 -2.37 17.75
N ASP A 315 19.09 -1.43 16.84
CA ASP A 315 20.22 -1.52 15.91
C ASP A 315 21.57 -1.52 16.64
N LEU A 316 21.73 -0.69 17.68
CA LEU A 316 22.95 -0.67 18.51
C LEU A 316 23.15 -1.98 19.28
N VAL A 317 22.08 -2.55 19.84
CA VAL A 317 22.14 -3.83 20.55
C VAL A 317 22.46 -4.96 19.59
N TRP A 318 21.88 -4.94 18.38
CA TRP A 318 22.19 -5.90 17.33
C TRP A 318 23.65 -5.82 16.90
N LEU A 319 24.17 -4.61 16.65
CA LEU A 319 25.58 -4.41 16.31
C LEU A 319 26.52 -4.91 17.41
N TRP A 320 26.20 -4.67 18.68
CA TRP A 320 26.99 -5.20 19.79
C TRP A 320 27.01 -6.74 19.79
N LYS A 321 25.86 -7.38 19.62
CA LYS A 321 25.77 -8.84 19.59
C LYS A 321 26.52 -9.45 18.41
N GLU A 322 26.33 -8.92 17.21
CA GLU A 322 26.88 -9.49 15.98
C GLU A 322 28.37 -9.19 15.77
N TYR A 323 28.84 -8.01 16.17
CA TYR A 323 30.23 -7.61 15.88
C TYR A 323 31.14 -7.65 17.11
N VAL A 324 30.61 -7.48 18.32
CA VAL A 324 31.43 -7.43 19.55
C VAL A 324 31.41 -8.77 20.31
N LEU A 325 30.28 -9.48 20.33
CA LEU A 325 30.20 -10.79 21.00
C LEU A 325 30.55 -11.97 20.08
N ALA A 326 30.61 -11.78 18.77
CA ALA A 326 30.97 -12.83 17.82
C ALA A 326 32.47 -13.25 17.90
N PRO A 327 32.80 -14.52 17.58
CA PRO A 327 34.18 -14.98 17.51
C PRO A 327 34.97 -14.21 16.45
N HIS A 328 36.19 -13.79 16.82
CA HIS A 328 37.06 -12.97 15.97
C HIS A 328 37.42 -13.63 14.63
N ASP A 329 37.29 -14.96 14.56
CA ASP A 329 37.65 -15.82 13.44
C ASP A 329 36.58 -15.82 12.33
N GLU A 330 35.35 -15.38 12.66
CA GLU A 330 34.20 -15.34 11.76
C GLU A 330 33.97 -13.94 11.16
N LEU A 331 34.66 -12.91 11.68
CA LEU A 331 34.50 -11.52 11.25
C LEU A 331 35.43 -11.18 10.08
N SER A 332 34.86 -10.55 9.04
CA SER A 332 35.61 -9.91 7.95
C SER A 332 36.48 -8.75 8.47
N GLN A 333 37.41 -8.27 7.64
CA GLN A 333 38.30 -7.16 8.02
C GLN A 333 37.51 -5.89 8.41
N ASP A 334 36.50 -5.51 7.63
CA ASP A 334 35.64 -4.36 7.92
C ASP A 334 34.82 -4.56 9.21
N ALA A 335 34.38 -5.80 9.47
CA ALA A 335 33.64 -6.15 10.68
C ALA A 335 34.50 -6.08 11.95
N ARG A 336 35.81 -6.36 11.83
CA ARG A 336 36.78 -6.19 12.92
C ARG A 336 37.01 -4.72 13.23
N GLU A 337 37.15 -3.86 12.22
CA GLU A 337 37.28 -2.41 12.42
C GLU A 337 36.05 -1.82 13.12
N LEU A 338 34.85 -2.27 12.75
CA LEU A 338 33.60 -1.85 13.41
C LEU A 338 33.53 -2.36 14.86
N SER A 339 33.96 -3.60 15.13
CA SER A 339 34.04 -4.19 16.48
C SER A 339 34.98 -3.40 17.39
N GLU A 340 36.18 -3.05 16.91
CA GLU A 340 37.14 -2.25 17.67
C GLU A 340 36.59 -0.84 17.99
N ARG A 341 35.93 -0.19 17.02
CA ARG A 341 35.27 1.10 17.25
C ARG A 341 34.16 1.00 18.29
N LEU A 342 33.30 -0.02 18.21
CA LEU A 342 32.24 -0.27 19.18
C LEU A 342 32.80 -0.51 20.59
N ARG A 343 33.86 -1.31 20.76
CA ARG A 343 34.53 -1.52 22.06
C ARG A 343 35.22 -0.26 22.59
N GLY A 344 35.70 0.61 21.70
CA GLY A 344 36.26 1.91 22.04
C GLY A 344 35.22 2.91 22.54
N MET A 345 33.97 2.81 22.06
CA MET A 345 32.89 3.76 22.37
C MET A 345 31.94 3.27 23.47
N ILE A 346 31.72 1.96 23.59
CA ILE A 346 30.69 1.35 24.44
C ILE A 346 31.34 0.34 25.38
N GLU A 347 30.88 0.32 26.62
CA GLU A 347 31.27 -0.64 27.66
C GLU A 347 30.02 -1.36 28.19
N GLU A 348 30.13 -2.68 28.37
CA GLU A 348 29.05 -3.47 28.94
C GLU A 348 29.13 -3.43 30.47
N ALA A 349 28.12 -2.84 31.11
CA ALA A 349 27.96 -2.89 32.54
C ALA A 349 26.99 -4.03 32.89
N SER A 350 27.47 -5.04 33.62
CA SER A 350 26.60 -6.06 34.20
C SER A 350 25.75 -5.42 35.30
N VAL A 351 24.48 -5.82 35.40
CA VAL A 351 23.62 -5.42 36.52
C VAL A 351 24.20 -6.06 37.77
N GLY A 352 24.99 -5.29 38.53
CA GLY A 352 25.41 -5.68 39.87
C GLY A 352 24.16 -5.81 40.73
N ASN A 353 23.91 -7.02 41.25
CA ASN A 353 22.93 -7.27 42.30
C ASN A 353 23.11 -6.24 43.43
N GLY A 354 22.10 -5.37 43.59
CA GLY A 354 21.90 -4.53 44.77
C GLY A 354 20.64 -4.97 45.48
#